data_AF-A0AAP3G7P9-F1
#
_entry.id   AF-A0AAP3G7P9-F1
#
_cell.length_a   1.000
_cell.length_b   1.000
_cell.length_c   1.000
_cell.angle_alpha   90.00
_cell.angle_beta   90.00
_cell.angle_gamma   90.00
#
_symmetry.space_group_name_H-M   'P 1'
#
loop_
_entity.id
_entity.type
_entity.pdbx_description
1 polymer ?
#
loop_
_entity_poly.entity_id
_entity_poly.type
_entity_poly.pdbx_seq_one_letter_code
_entity_poly.pdbx_strand_id
1 'polypeptide(L)'
;MDKKTIGILGASGIVGREAVQTILAFTNHHVVLGGRNPDNLCESFKEMEARIECLQVDVYNVEQLHRFCSPCDIVINCAGPSKQIVDTVASACIEHAVHYVDVSGDEHLYRQLLKRQHEIKEKGLLFLISAGVYPGLSEIFPAYIAENELEEIDFLELFFAGQGDFSLNAAYDIVCSIEEDTGLGMTYCKQGEAKKIDGSFHRNYELPLPAGKRDTYPVLTQEFSQMAKQKKISSAYFYNSYQNNSVLNQFVMIKALQQYKTEEEKKASAKLLVEQFSAKKQGVEDFTMFHLIATGNRNGKKMRLVSTLLYRGDWNRLSGIIAGTVARLIAEDRSKESGCFFVSEGVSATRLIGALREQTIDLTHSLIEIK
;
A
#
# COMPACT_ATOMS: atom_id res chain seq x y z
N MET A 1 18.44 20.07 5.84
CA MET A 1 17.13 20.28 5.19
C MET A 1 16.32 21.19 6.08
N ASP A 2 15.48 22.03 5.48
CA ASP A 2 14.57 22.88 6.24
C ASP A 2 13.59 22.00 7.02
N LYS A 3 13.31 22.38 8.27
CA LYS A 3 12.42 21.60 9.13
C LYS A 3 10.98 21.73 8.60
N LYS A 4 10.43 20.61 8.13
CA LYS A 4 9.03 20.45 7.71
C LYS A 4 8.09 20.10 8.86
N THR A 5 6.80 20.39 8.69
CA THR A 5 5.70 19.90 9.51
C THR A 5 4.95 18.80 8.78
N ILE A 6 4.85 17.62 9.39
CA ILE A 6 4.18 16.45 8.81
C ILE A 6 2.94 16.12 9.63
N GLY A 7 1.76 16.24 9.03
CA GLY A 7 0.49 15.84 9.61
C GLY A 7 0.24 14.34 9.42
N ILE A 8 -0.24 13.63 10.44
CA ILE A 8 -0.63 12.22 10.35
C ILE A 8 -2.07 12.04 10.87
N LEU A 9 -3.00 11.72 9.96
CA LEU A 9 -4.39 11.40 10.30
C LEU A 9 -4.57 9.92 10.57
N GLY A 10 -5.42 9.58 11.55
CA GLY A 10 -5.57 8.19 11.97
C GLY A 10 -4.38 7.69 12.81
N ALA A 11 -3.68 8.62 13.48
CA ALA A 11 -2.49 8.34 14.29
C ALA A 11 -2.72 7.36 15.47
N SER A 12 -3.98 7.10 15.84
CA SER A 12 -4.35 6.12 16.87
C SER A 12 -4.55 4.70 16.31
N GLY A 13 -4.51 4.52 14.99
CA GLY A 13 -4.48 3.21 14.35
C GLY A 13 -3.07 2.61 14.34
N ILE A 14 -2.97 1.31 14.05
CA ILE A 14 -1.67 0.62 13.96
C ILE A 14 -0.78 1.27 12.88
N VAL A 15 -1.33 1.46 11.68
CA VAL A 15 -0.66 2.09 10.54
C VAL A 15 -0.18 3.51 10.90
N GLY A 16 -1.08 4.33 11.44
CA GLY A 16 -0.78 5.72 11.82
C GLY A 16 0.33 5.79 12.86
N ARG A 17 0.27 4.95 13.91
CA ARG A 17 1.33 4.92 14.94
C ARG A 17 2.71 4.59 14.37
N GLU A 18 2.77 3.63 13.45
CA GLU A 18 4.02 3.22 12.83
C GLU A 18 4.56 4.29 11.87
N ALA A 19 3.69 5.01 11.16
CA ALA A 19 4.08 6.19 10.39
C ALA A 19 4.69 7.29 11.29
N VAL A 20 4.08 7.55 12.46
CA VAL A 20 4.61 8.50 13.45
C VAL A 20 6.00 8.06 13.91
N GLN A 21 6.15 6.81 14.34
CA GLN A 21 7.43 6.26 14.80
C GLN A 21 8.51 6.34 13.71
N THR A 22 8.15 6.06 12.45
CA THR A 22 9.06 6.16 11.31
C THR A 22 9.56 7.59 11.11
N ILE A 23 8.67 8.57 11.08
CA ILE A 23 9.06 9.98 10.94
C ILE A 23 9.94 10.44 12.11
N LEU A 24 9.60 10.04 13.32
CA LEU A 24 10.35 10.43 14.52
C LEU A 24 11.74 9.78 14.56
N ALA A 25 11.87 8.52 14.14
CA ALA A 25 13.14 7.80 14.16
C ALA A 25 14.13 8.30 13.09
N PHE A 26 13.65 8.67 11.91
CA PHE A 26 14.50 8.96 10.75
C PHE A 26 14.58 10.43 10.36
N THR A 27 13.85 11.32 11.04
CA THR A 27 13.83 12.74 10.70
C THR A 27 13.79 13.64 11.94
N ASN A 28 14.15 14.90 11.76
CA ASN A 28 14.01 15.96 12.77
C ASN A 28 12.78 16.85 12.51
N HIS A 29 11.82 16.38 11.71
CA HIS A 29 10.60 17.13 11.38
C HIS A 29 9.67 17.28 12.59
N HIS A 30 8.82 18.30 12.54
CA HIS A 30 7.69 18.47 13.46
C HIS A 30 6.53 17.59 13.00
N VAL A 31 5.78 17.01 13.94
CA VAL A 31 4.69 16.08 13.64
C VAL A 31 3.40 16.56 14.28
N VAL A 32 2.33 16.65 13.49
CA VAL A 32 0.98 16.98 13.97
C VAL A 32 0.11 15.73 13.87
N LEU A 33 -0.43 15.27 14.99
CA LEU A 33 -1.24 14.06 15.08
C LEU A 33 -2.73 14.41 15.06
N GLY A 34 -3.46 13.88 14.10
CA GLY A 34 -4.89 14.08 13.96
C GLY A 34 -5.69 12.82 14.30
N GLY A 35 -6.67 12.97 15.20
CA GLY A 35 -7.69 11.94 15.40
C GLY A 35 -8.78 12.35 16.38
N ARG A 36 -9.83 11.53 16.47
CA ARG A 36 -11.07 11.88 17.18
C ARG A 36 -10.90 12.08 18.69
N ASN A 37 -9.88 11.46 19.30
CA ASN A 37 -9.56 11.58 20.72
C ASN A 37 -8.08 12.01 20.86
N PRO A 38 -7.80 13.31 21.00
CA PRO A 38 -6.44 13.85 21.04
C PRO A 38 -5.70 13.52 22.34
N ASP A 39 -6.40 13.37 23.46
CA ASP A 39 -5.77 13.10 24.76
C ASP A 39 -5.07 11.75 24.72
N ASN A 40 -5.81 10.69 24.33
CA ASN A 40 -5.25 9.34 24.19
C ASN A 40 -4.10 9.28 23.17
N LEU A 41 -4.16 10.12 22.12
CA LEU A 41 -3.11 10.20 21.11
C LEU A 41 -1.82 10.73 21.72
N CYS A 42 -1.90 11.88 22.39
CA CYS A 42 -0.74 12.49 23.02
C CYS A 42 -0.15 11.61 24.12
N GLU A 43 -0.99 10.93 24.91
CA GLU A 43 -0.50 9.97 25.90
C GLU A 43 0.36 8.85 25.30
N SER A 44 0.01 8.37 24.11
CA SER A 44 0.74 7.30 23.43
C SER A 44 2.15 7.70 22.97
N PHE A 45 2.46 9.00 22.93
CA PHE A 45 3.74 9.53 22.44
C PHE A 45 4.42 10.50 23.42
N LYS A 46 4.04 10.49 24.70
CA LYS A 46 4.57 11.40 25.74
C LYS A 46 6.10 11.47 25.79
N GLU A 47 6.80 10.37 25.56
CA GLU A 47 8.27 10.34 25.58
C GLU A 47 8.93 11.11 24.42
N MET A 48 8.15 11.49 23.40
CA MET A 48 8.61 12.15 22.17
C MET A 48 8.00 13.55 22.00
N GLU A 49 7.42 14.12 23.07
CA GLU A 49 6.58 15.32 23.10
C GLU A 49 7.21 16.56 22.45
N ALA A 50 8.53 16.73 22.52
CA ALA A 50 9.21 17.93 22.03
C ALA A 50 9.04 18.22 20.52
N ARG A 51 8.51 17.28 19.74
CA ARG A 51 8.25 17.44 18.30
C ARG A 51 6.81 17.11 17.88
N ILE A 52 5.92 16.89 18.84
CA ILE A 52 4.58 16.37 18.59
C ILE A 52 3.54 17.37 19.07
N GLU A 53 2.58 17.65 18.20
CA GLU A 53 1.34 18.35 18.54
C GLU A 53 0.15 17.41 18.26
N CYS A 54 -0.86 17.38 19.11
CA CYS A 54 -2.08 16.60 18.88
C CYS A 54 -3.28 17.53 18.65
N LEU A 55 -4.05 17.24 17.62
CA LEU A 55 -5.29 17.95 17.30
C LEU A 55 -6.46 16.97 17.25
N GLN A 56 -7.60 17.40 17.79
CA GLN A 56 -8.85 16.68 17.58
C GLN A 56 -9.27 16.84 16.13
N VAL A 57 -9.44 15.72 15.44
CA VAL A 57 -9.91 15.71 14.05
C VAL A 57 -10.93 14.59 13.85
N ASP A 58 -12.17 14.99 13.59
CA ASP A 58 -13.13 14.22 12.81
C ASP A 58 -12.99 14.60 11.33
N VAL A 59 -12.67 13.63 10.48
CA VAL A 59 -12.47 13.86 9.03
C VAL A 59 -13.73 14.37 8.32
N TYR A 60 -14.91 14.18 8.90
CA TYR A 60 -16.17 14.71 8.38
C TYR A 60 -16.50 16.11 8.91
N ASN A 61 -15.72 16.61 9.87
CA ASN A 61 -15.81 18.00 10.32
C ASN A 61 -14.81 18.86 9.54
N VAL A 62 -15.33 19.63 8.58
CA VAL A 62 -14.55 20.49 7.69
C VAL A 62 -13.65 21.43 8.48
N GLU A 63 -14.16 22.15 9.48
CA GLU A 63 -13.37 23.12 10.24
C GLU A 63 -12.16 22.46 10.94
N GLN A 64 -12.38 21.31 11.60
CA GLN A 64 -11.31 20.57 12.27
C GLN A 64 -10.25 20.07 11.27
N LEU A 65 -10.69 19.55 10.12
CA LEU A 65 -9.79 19.06 9.08
C LEU A 65 -8.95 20.20 8.48
N HIS A 66 -9.55 21.34 8.17
CA HIS A 66 -8.83 22.51 7.66
C HIS A 66 -7.84 23.06 8.69
N ARG A 67 -8.21 23.11 9.97
CA ARG A 67 -7.29 23.51 11.06
C ARG A 67 -6.10 22.57 11.19
N PHE A 68 -6.31 21.28 10.95
CA PHE A 68 -5.24 20.27 10.98
C PHE A 68 -4.30 20.36 9.77
N CYS A 69 -4.85 20.59 8.56
CA CYS A 69 -4.04 20.67 7.34
C CYS A 69 -3.21 21.96 7.25
N SER A 70 -3.74 23.10 7.72
CA SER A 70 -3.12 24.41 7.50
C SER A 70 -1.66 24.59 7.99
N PRO A 71 -1.18 24.00 9.11
CA PRO A 71 0.21 24.13 9.53
C PRO A 71 1.15 23.12 8.85
N CYS A 72 0.64 22.19 8.04
CA CYS A 72 1.41 21.06 7.50
C CYS A 72 2.06 21.39 6.16
N ASP A 73 3.24 20.84 5.91
CA ASP A 73 3.84 20.77 4.57
C ASP A 73 3.41 19.48 3.83
N ILE A 74 3.23 18.40 4.59
CA ILE A 74 2.86 17.07 4.09
C ILE A 74 1.81 16.47 5.03
N VAL A 75 0.76 15.86 4.50
CA VAL A 75 -0.21 15.08 5.27
C VAL A 75 -0.19 13.62 4.84
N ILE A 76 -0.07 12.71 5.82
CA ILE A 76 -0.22 11.26 5.66
C ILE A 76 -1.62 10.87 6.15
N ASN A 77 -2.44 10.36 5.26
CA ASN A 77 -3.76 9.82 5.59
C ASN A 77 -3.69 8.33 5.89
N CYS A 78 -3.74 7.98 7.17
CA CYS A 78 -3.90 6.61 7.66
C CYS A 78 -5.32 6.36 8.24
N ALA A 79 -6.26 7.29 8.04
CA ALA A 79 -7.63 7.16 8.51
C ALA A 79 -8.43 6.24 7.57
N GLY A 80 -9.43 5.55 8.13
CA GLY A 80 -10.33 4.71 7.36
C GLY A 80 -11.73 4.63 7.99
N PRO A 81 -12.68 3.98 7.29
CA PRO A 81 -12.51 3.26 6.03
C PRO A 81 -12.23 4.18 4.84
N SER A 82 -11.29 3.81 3.95
CA SER A 82 -10.88 4.67 2.84
C SER A 82 -12.02 4.90 1.84
N LYS A 83 -12.89 3.90 1.66
CA LYS A 83 -14.06 3.96 0.77
C LYS A 83 -15.13 4.96 1.21
N GLN A 84 -15.11 5.38 2.48
CA GLN A 84 -16.02 6.41 2.99
C GLN A 84 -15.36 7.79 2.99
N ILE A 85 -14.07 7.85 3.29
CA ILE A 85 -13.31 9.11 3.35
C ILE A 85 -13.07 9.68 1.96
N VAL A 86 -12.77 8.81 0.99
CA VAL A 86 -12.50 9.16 -0.42
C VAL A 86 -11.53 10.34 -0.51
N ASP A 87 -11.90 11.45 -1.14
CA ASP A 87 -11.05 12.61 -1.44
C ASP A 87 -11.20 13.73 -0.40
N THR A 88 -11.90 13.49 0.71
CA THR A 88 -12.17 14.51 1.74
C THR A 88 -10.88 15.12 2.28
N VAL A 89 -9.91 14.28 2.69
CA VAL A 89 -8.62 14.74 3.23
C VAL A 89 -7.76 15.37 2.14
N ALA A 90 -7.70 14.72 0.97
CA ALA A 90 -6.94 15.20 -0.18
C ALA A 90 -7.42 16.61 -0.61
N SER A 91 -8.73 16.85 -0.59
CA SER A 91 -9.32 18.15 -0.93
C SER A 91 -8.87 19.26 0.02
N ALA A 92 -8.87 19.01 1.33
CA ALA A 92 -8.35 19.96 2.31
C ALA A 92 -6.85 20.24 2.11
N CYS A 93 -6.07 19.23 1.71
CA CYS A 93 -4.64 19.39 1.39
C CYS A 93 -4.45 20.27 0.15
N ILE A 94 -5.27 20.09 -0.90
CA ILE A 94 -5.22 20.95 -2.08
C ILE A 94 -5.50 22.40 -1.70
N GLU A 95 -6.52 22.65 -0.89
CA GLU A 95 -6.91 24.01 -0.47
C GLU A 95 -5.79 24.73 0.30
N HIS A 96 -5.09 24.02 1.17
CA HIS A 96 -3.97 24.55 1.96
C HIS A 96 -2.59 24.43 1.31
N ALA A 97 -2.51 23.97 0.06
CA ALA A 97 -1.25 23.75 -0.67
C ALA A 97 -0.28 22.80 0.08
N VAL A 98 -0.80 21.67 0.52
CA VAL A 98 -0.09 20.63 1.28
C VAL A 98 0.14 19.40 0.41
N HIS A 99 1.34 18.83 0.44
CA HIS A 99 1.60 17.51 -0.17
C HIS A 99 0.78 16.43 0.53
N TYR A 100 0.46 15.36 -0.20
CA TYR A 100 -0.46 14.33 0.28
C TYR A 100 0.08 12.93 0.07
N VAL A 101 -0.03 12.09 1.09
CA VAL A 101 0.27 10.66 1.05
C VAL A 101 -0.95 9.89 1.56
N ASP A 102 -1.54 9.02 0.76
CA ASP A 102 -2.64 8.13 1.18
C ASP A 102 -2.17 6.68 1.22
N VAL A 103 -2.38 6.01 2.36
CA VAL A 103 -1.95 4.62 2.54
C VAL A 103 -2.85 3.63 1.79
N SER A 104 -4.16 3.87 1.81
CA SER A 104 -5.19 2.91 1.37
C SER A 104 -5.97 3.40 0.15
N GLY A 105 -5.57 4.54 -0.42
CA GLY A 105 -6.12 5.10 -1.64
C GLY A 105 -6.05 4.10 -2.79
N ASP A 106 -7.14 4.03 -3.54
CA ASP A 106 -7.36 3.04 -4.59
C ASP A 106 -7.66 3.73 -5.94
N GLU A 107 -8.06 2.94 -6.94
CA GLU A 107 -8.49 3.45 -8.23
C GLU A 107 -9.61 4.50 -8.14
N HIS A 108 -10.58 4.35 -7.23
CA HIS A 108 -11.66 5.32 -7.10
C HIS A 108 -11.12 6.69 -6.67
N LEU A 109 -10.34 6.74 -5.60
CA LEU A 109 -9.68 7.96 -5.15
C LEU A 109 -8.80 8.55 -6.26
N TYR A 110 -7.99 7.72 -6.92
CA TYR A 110 -7.12 8.14 -8.01
C TYR A 110 -7.90 8.88 -9.10
N ARG A 111 -9.01 8.31 -9.56
CA ARG A 111 -9.86 8.92 -10.59
C ARG A 111 -10.48 10.24 -10.15
N GLN A 112 -10.81 10.41 -8.87
CA GLN A 112 -11.28 11.71 -8.36
C GLN A 112 -10.17 12.76 -8.38
N LEU A 113 -8.97 12.39 -7.91
CA LEU A 113 -7.83 13.30 -7.89
C LEU A 113 -7.32 13.66 -9.29
N LEU A 114 -7.41 12.75 -10.25
CA LEU A 114 -7.10 13.04 -11.66
C LEU A 114 -7.99 14.13 -12.26
N LYS A 115 -9.25 14.27 -11.82
CA LYS A 115 -10.12 15.39 -12.23
C LYS A 115 -9.59 16.74 -11.72
N ARG A 116 -8.83 16.73 -10.63
CA ARG A 116 -8.18 17.90 -10.02
C ARG A 116 -6.68 17.99 -10.35
N GLN A 117 -6.18 17.19 -11.28
CA GLN A 117 -4.75 17.10 -11.63
C GLN A 117 -4.16 18.47 -12.00
N HIS A 118 -4.91 19.30 -12.72
CA HIS A 118 -4.47 20.65 -13.08
C HIS A 118 -4.20 21.52 -11.85
N GLU A 119 -5.15 21.55 -10.90
CA GLU A 119 -5.04 22.33 -9.67
C GLU A 119 -3.87 21.85 -8.81
N ILE A 120 -3.70 20.53 -8.67
CA ILE A 120 -2.59 19.91 -7.93
C ILE A 120 -1.23 20.35 -8.54
N LYS A 121 -1.11 20.30 -9.87
CA LYS A 121 0.11 20.71 -10.59
C LYS A 121 0.37 22.21 -10.51
N GLU A 122 -0.67 23.03 -10.66
CA GLU A 122 -0.56 24.50 -10.59
C GLU A 122 -0.04 24.97 -9.23
N LYS A 123 -0.46 24.30 -8.15
CA LYS A 123 0.05 24.54 -6.79
C LYS A 123 1.40 23.88 -6.50
N GLY A 124 1.99 23.15 -7.45
CA GLY A 124 3.27 22.48 -7.29
C GLY A 124 3.24 21.31 -6.29
N LEU A 125 2.08 20.69 -6.09
CA LEU A 125 1.87 19.67 -5.08
C LEU A 125 2.14 18.27 -5.62
N LEU A 126 2.59 17.40 -4.73
CA LEU A 126 2.82 15.97 -5.00
C LEU A 126 1.86 15.15 -4.15
N PHE A 127 1.01 14.38 -4.82
CA PHE A 127 -0.04 13.57 -4.22
C PHE A 127 0.26 12.11 -4.57
N LEU A 128 0.64 11.32 -3.56
CA LEU A 128 0.96 9.91 -3.71
C LEU A 128 -0.08 9.07 -3.01
N ILE A 129 -0.75 8.20 -3.75
CA ILE A 129 -1.74 7.29 -3.18
C ILE A 129 -1.24 5.85 -3.26
N SER A 130 -1.93 4.96 -2.55
CA SER A 130 -1.55 3.55 -2.43
C SER A 130 -0.18 3.37 -1.77
N ALA A 131 0.15 4.15 -0.75
CA ALA A 131 1.44 4.10 -0.05
C ALA A 131 1.48 3.06 1.09
N GLY A 132 0.84 1.90 0.90
CA GLY A 132 0.80 0.80 1.86
C GLY A 132 1.59 -0.43 1.40
N VAL A 133 1.29 -1.59 1.97
CA VAL A 133 1.85 -2.89 1.53
C VAL A 133 1.18 -3.36 0.24
N TYR A 134 -0.15 -3.40 0.25
CA TYR A 134 -0.99 -3.87 -0.84
C TYR A 134 -2.31 -3.10 -0.77
N PRO A 135 -2.48 -2.05 -1.60
CA PRO A 135 -1.57 -1.61 -2.67
C PRO A 135 -0.35 -0.81 -2.14
N GLY A 136 0.71 -0.71 -2.95
CA GLY A 136 1.92 0.06 -2.70
C GLY A 136 3.20 -0.73 -2.87
N LEU A 137 3.64 -1.46 -1.84
CA LEU A 137 4.81 -2.32 -1.94
C LEU A 137 4.65 -3.41 -3.00
N SER A 138 3.40 -3.86 -3.25
CA SER A 138 3.05 -4.77 -4.34
C SER A 138 3.43 -4.24 -5.73
N GLU A 139 3.50 -2.92 -5.92
CA GLU A 139 3.92 -2.30 -7.17
C GLU A 139 5.36 -1.78 -7.11
N ILE A 140 5.80 -1.27 -5.95
CA ILE A 140 7.17 -0.77 -5.74
C ILE A 140 8.20 -1.88 -5.88
N PHE A 141 7.95 -3.08 -5.33
CA PHE A 141 8.93 -4.16 -5.38
C PHE A 141 9.21 -4.67 -6.82
N PRO A 142 8.21 -4.99 -7.65
CA PRO A 142 8.46 -5.31 -9.05
C PRO A 142 9.02 -4.12 -9.85
N ALA A 143 8.62 -2.88 -9.54
CA ALA A 143 9.22 -1.69 -10.15
C ALA A 143 10.72 -1.56 -9.82
N TYR A 144 11.12 -1.86 -8.59
CA TYR A 144 12.53 -1.91 -8.17
C TYR A 144 13.33 -2.93 -8.99
N ILE A 145 12.78 -4.11 -9.23
CA ILE A 145 13.42 -5.14 -10.07
C ILE A 145 13.58 -4.66 -11.51
N ALA A 146 12.55 -4.03 -12.07
CA ALA A 146 12.60 -3.45 -13.43
C ALA A 146 13.56 -2.25 -13.55
N GLU A 147 13.84 -1.54 -12.46
CA GLU A 147 14.77 -0.40 -12.46
C GLU A 147 16.23 -0.83 -12.30
N ASN A 148 16.50 -1.92 -11.59
CA ASN A 148 17.86 -2.23 -11.11
C ASN A 148 18.44 -3.54 -11.63
N GLU A 149 17.60 -4.51 -11.99
CA GLU A 149 18.06 -5.89 -12.17
C GLU A 149 17.90 -6.44 -13.58
N LEU A 150 16.86 -6.03 -14.31
CA LEU A 150 16.58 -6.45 -15.69
C LEU A 150 16.28 -5.23 -16.58
N GLU A 151 16.81 -5.21 -17.79
CA GLU A 151 16.58 -4.13 -18.77
C GLU A 151 15.22 -4.29 -19.48
N GLU A 152 14.87 -5.54 -19.78
CA GLU A 152 13.58 -5.93 -20.35
C GLU A 152 13.05 -7.12 -19.55
N ILE A 153 11.75 -7.12 -19.25
CA ILE A 153 11.09 -8.20 -18.52
C ILE A 153 10.02 -8.83 -19.41
N ASP A 154 10.23 -10.07 -19.81
CA ASP A 154 9.27 -10.85 -20.59
C ASP A 154 8.14 -11.37 -19.70
N PHE A 155 8.52 -11.79 -18.50
CA PHE A 155 7.63 -12.46 -17.57
C PHE A 155 7.97 -12.08 -16.14
N LEU A 156 6.93 -11.75 -15.37
CA LEU A 156 7.02 -11.44 -13.95
C LEU A 156 5.87 -12.12 -13.21
N GLU A 157 6.20 -12.82 -12.13
CA GLU A 157 5.25 -13.35 -11.16
C GLU A 157 5.59 -12.79 -9.80
N LEU A 158 4.60 -12.18 -9.17
CA LEU A 158 4.68 -11.70 -7.80
C LEU A 158 3.70 -12.50 -6.96
N PHE A 159 4.16 -13.03 -5.83
CA PHE A 159 3.35 -13.74 -4.86
C PHE A 159 3.32 -12.95 -3.57
N PHE A 160 2.13 -12.63 -3.08
CA PHE A 160 1.93 -12.04 -1.76
C PHE A 160 1.54 -13.12 -0.75
N ALA A 161 2.29 -13.19 0.35
CA ALA A 161 1.99 -14.07 1.48
C ALA A 161 2.20 -13.32 2.79
N GLY A 162 1.36 -13.59 3.78
CA GLY A 162 1.56 -13.04 5.10
C GLY A 162 0.76 -13.76 6.17
N GLN A 163 1.02 -13.35 7.40
CA GLN A 163 0.19 -13.61 8.56
C GLN A 163 0.07 -12.34 9.39
N GLY A 164 -1.15 -11.99 9.75
CA GLY A 164 -1.50 -10.76 10.44
C GLY A 164 -3.02 -10.60 10.50
N ASP A 165 -3.47 -9.58 11.24
CA ASP A 165 -4.89 -9.32 11.44
C ASP A 165 -5.36 -8.20 10.51
N PHE A 166 -6.60 -8.29 10.06
CA PHE A 166 -7.27 -7.17 9.41
C PHE A 166 -7.92 -6.27 10.46
N SER A 167 -7.74 -4.96 10.32
CA SER A 167 -8.64 -4.02 10.97
C SER A 167 -10.04 -4.12 10.36
N LEU A 168 -11.07 -3.77 11.13
CA LEU A 168 -12.44 -3.75 10.63
C LEU A 168 -12.59 -2.80 9.42
N ASN A 169 -11.86 -1.68 9.41
CA ASN A 169 -11.87 -0.73 8.30
C ASN A 169 -11.29 -1.35 7.03
N ALA A 170 -10.13 -2.01 7.13
CA ALA A 170 -9.51 -2.68 5.98
C ALA A 170 -10.39 -3.82 5.46
N ALA A 171 -11.01 -4.60 6.34
CA ALA A 171 -11.97 -5.63 5.93
C ALA A 171 -13.22 -5.03 5.25
N TYR A 172 -13.71 -3.89 5.72
CA TYR A 172 -14.81 -3.16 5.09
C TYR A 172 -14.42 -2.64 3.70
N ASP A 173 -13.22 -2.07 3.54
CA ASP A 173 -12.74 -1.58 2.24
C ASP A 173 -12.58 -2.74 1.21
N ILE A 174 -12.22 -3.94 1.67
CA ILE A 174 -12.22 -5.15 0.84
C ILE A 174 -13.64 -5.51 0.38
N VAL A 175 -14.63 -5.47 1.28
CA VAL A 175 -16.03 -5.77 0.92
C VAL A 175 -16.57 -4.78 -0.12
N CYS A 176 -16.29 -3.48 0.03
CA CYS A 176 -16.64 -2.48 -0.99
C CYS A 176 -15.92 -2.74 -2.32
N SER A 177 -14.66 -3.19 -2.29
CA SER A 177 -13.92 -3.53 -3.51
C SER A 177 -14.52 -4.76 -4.24
N ILE A 178 -15.15 -5.69 -3.51
CA ILE A 178 -15.90 -6.80 -4.10
C ILE A 178 -17.18 -6.29 -4.81
N GLU A 179 -17.87 -5.31 -4.22
CA GLU A 179 -19.04 -4.66 -4.82
C GLU A 179 -18.69 -3.96 -6.13
N GLU A 180 -17.58 -3.21 -6.13
CA GLU A 180 -17.13 -2.38 -7.25
C GLU A 180 -16.39 -3.17 -8.34
N ASP A 181 -16.08 -4.45 -8.09
CA ASP A 181 -15.34 -5.34 -8.99
C ASP A 181 -13.95 -4.81 -9.40
N THR A 182 -13.26 -4.11 -8.47
CA THR A 182 -11.96 -3.48 -8.72
C THR A 182 -10.77 -4.46 -8.73
N GLY A 183 -10.97 -5.67 -8.17
CA GLY A 183 -9.99 -6.76 -8.18
C GLY A 183 -10.38 -7.85 -9.19
N LEU A 184 -9.70 -7.88 -10.35
CA LEU A 184 -10.02 -8.83 -11.42
C LEU A 184 -9.40 -10.20 -11.12
N GLY A 185 -10.19 -11.09 -10.50
CA GLY A 185 -9.79 -12.48 -10.28
C GLY A 185 -9.53 -13.24 -11.58
N MET A 186 -8.59 -14.20 -11.53
CA MET A 186 -8.15 -15.02 -12.67
C MET A 186 -7.71 -14.19 -13.88
N THR A 187 -7.00 -13.10 -13.61
CA THR A 187 -6.57 -12.12 -14.61
C THR A 187 -5.10 -11.78 -14.39
N TYR A 188 -4.37 -11.51 -15.48
CA TYR A 188 -2.98 -11.04 -15.47
C TYR A 188 -2.82 -9.87 -16.45
N CYS A 189 -1.74 -9.13 -16.33
CA CYS A 189 -1.42 -8.05 -17.26
C CYS A 189 -0.56 -8.60 -18.41
N LYS A 190 -1.01 -8.43 -19.65
CA LYS A 190 -0.24 -8.75 -20.86
C LYS A 190 -0.09 -7.50 -21.70
N GLN A 191 1.14 -7.02 -21.87
CA GLN A 191 1.47 -5.81 -22.63
C GLN A 191 0.65 -4.58 -22.17
N GLY A 192 0.43 -4.45 -20.87
CA GLY A 192 -0.36 -3.35 -20.29
C GLY A 192 -1.88 -3.53 -20.37
N GLU A 193 -2.38 -4.68 -20.83
CA GLU A 193 -3.82 -4.99 -20.89
C GLU A 193 -4.20 -6.15 -19.96
N ALA A 194 -5.39 -6.06 -19.36
CA ALA A 194 -5.96 -7.15 -18.60
C ALA A 194 -6.33 -8.34 -19.51
N LYS A 195 -5.85 -9.54 -19.19
CA LYS A 195 -6.20 -10.79 -19.87
C LYS A 195 -6.65 -11.84 -18.86
N LYS A 196 -7.77 -12.50 -19.15
CA LYS A 196 -8.22 -13.66 -18.38
C LYS A 196 -7.27 -14.84 -18.56
N ILE A 197 -7.10 -15.61 -17.50
CA ILE A 197 -6.30 -16.83 -17.51
C ILE A 197 -7.19 -17.97 -17.98
N ASP A 198 -6.84 -18.52 -19.14
CA ASP A 198 -7.44 -19.73 -19.71
C ASP A 198 -6.34 -20.79 -19.78
N GLY A 199 -6.19 -21.58 -18.71
CA GLY A 199 -5.15 -22.61 -18.60
C GLY A 199 -4.53 -22.74 -17.22
N SER A 200 -3.33 -23.33 -17.18
CA SER A 200 -2.60 -23.62 -15.95
C SER A 200 -2.03 -22.35 -15.31
N PHE A 201 -2.06 -22.32 -13.98
CA PHE A 201 -1.41 -21.33 -13.12
C PHE A 201 -0.89 -22.02 -11.86
N HIS A 202 -0.11 -21.33 -11.03
CA HIS A 202 0.51 -21.87 -9.82
C HIS A 202 -0.46 -22.10 -8.66
N ARG A 203 -1.48 -22.95 -8.85
CA ARG A 203 -2.52 -23.16 -7.83
C ARG A 203 -1.98 -23.66 -6.48
N ASN A 204 -0.99 -24.55 -6.47
CA ASN A 204 -0.37 -25.08 -5.24
C ASN A 204 1.14 -24.81 -5.31
N TYR A 205 1.61 -23.77 -4.63
CA TYR A 205 2.99 -23.30 -4.75
C TYR A 205 3.73 -23.41 -3.41
N GLU A 206 5.01 -23.79 -3.46
CA GLU A 206 5.88 -23.81 -2.28
C GLU A 206 6.64 -22.49 -2.22
N LEU A 207 6.17 -21.56 -1.38
CA LEU A 207 6.85 -20.30 -1.15
C LEU A 207 7.98 -20.48 -0.12
N PRO A 208 9.00 -19.60 -0.12
CA PRO A 208 10.01 -19.58 0.93
C PRO A 208 9.40 -19.54 2.34
N LEU A 209 10.12 -20.09 3.32
CA LEU A 209 9.73 -19.94 4.72
C LEU A 209 9.75 -18.45 5.13
N PRO A 210 8.83 -18.00 6.00
CA PRO A 210 7.86 -18.81 6.75
C PRO A 210 6.54 -19.12 6.03
N ALA A 211 6.34 -18.67 4.77
CA ALA A 211 5.07 -18.85 4.07
C ALA A 211 4.76 -20.33 3.77
N GLY A 212 5.76 -21.06 3.24
CA GLY A 212 5.65 -22.48 2.88
C GLY A 212 4.60 -22.75 1.79
N LYS A 213 4.08 -23.97 1.75
CA LYS A 213 3.00 -24.37 0.84
C LYS A 213 1.75 -23.48 0.96
N ARG A 214 1.30 -22.94 -0.17
CA ARG A 214 0.09 -22.11 -0.29
C ARG A 214 -0.74 -22.47 -1.51
N ASP A 215 -2.05 -22.24 -1.40
CA ASP A 215 -2.93 -22.15 -2.55
C ASP A 215 -2.85 -20.72 -3.11
N THR A 216 -2.47 -20.55 -4.38
CA THR A 216 -2.27 -19.20 -4.96
C THR A 216 -3.23 -18.93 -6.10
N TYR A 217 -3.78 -17.72 -6.14
CA TYR A 217 -4.78 -17.30 -7.11
C TYR A 217 -4.41 -15.95 -7.71
N PRO A 218 -4.34 -15.85 -9.05
CA PRO A 218 -4.00 -14.62 -9.74
C PRO A 218 -5.13 -13.59 -9.65
N VAL A 219 -4.75 -12.36 -9.35
CA VAL A 219 -5.62 -11.18 -9.31
C VAL A 219 -4.90 -10.02 -10.00
N LEU A 220 -5.64 -9.23 -10.77
CA LEU A 220 -5.12 -8.01 -11.36
C LEU A 220 -5.84 -6.81 -10.76
N THR A 221 -5.07 -5.86 -10.23
CA THR A 221 -5.56 -4.54 -9.80
C THR A 221 -5.10 -3.46 -10.76
N GLN A 222 -5.71 -2.27 -10.66
CA GLN A 222 -5.37 -1.14 -11.51
C GLN A 222 -3.92 -0.66 -11.28
N GLU A 223 -3.48 -0.61 -10.02
CA GLU A 223 -2.14 -0.18 -9.62
C GLU A 223 -1.07 -1.09 -10.25
N PHE A 224 -1.26 -2.40 -10.13
CA PHE A 224 -0.33 -3.39 -10.68
C PHE A 224 -0.29 -3.36 -12.21
N SER A 225 -1.45 -3.20 -12.86
CA SER A 225 -1.53 -3.06 -14.32
C SER A 225 -0.81 -1.80 -14.81
N GLN A 226 -0.98 -0.67 -14.11
CA GLN A 226 -0.34 0.60 -14.45
C GLN A 226 1.18 0.52 -14.27
N MET A 227 1.66 -0.06 -13.17
CA MET A 227 3.08 -0.33 -12.95
C MET A 227 3.65 -1.22 -14.08
N ALA A 228 2.99 -2.33 -14.41
CA ALA A 228 3.45 -3.23 -15.47
C ALA A 228 3.54 -2.54 -16.83
N LYS A 229 2.55 -1.69 -17.16
CA LYS A 229 2.55 -0.88 -18.37
C LYS A 229 3.67 0.15 -18.38
N GLN A 230 3.88 0.88 -17.29
CA GLN A 230 4.93 1.90 -17.17
C GLN A 230 6.32 1.29 -17.30
N LYS A 231 6.55 0.13 -16.68
CA LYS A 231 7.82 -0.62 -16.73
C LYS A 231 7.96 -1.52 -17.97
N LYS A 232 7.00 -1.46 -18.90
CA LYS A 232 6.99 -2.22 -20.16
C LYS A 232 7.16 -3.73 -19.97
N ILE A 233 6.57 -4.28 -18.91
CA ILE A 233 6.61 -5.72 -18.62
C ILE A 233 5.67 -6.44 -19.59
N SER A 234 6.18 -7.45 -20.30
CA SER A 234 5.39 -8.13 -21.34
C SER A 234 4.25 -8.97 -20.78
N SER A 235 4.50 -9.75 -19.72
CA SER A 235 3.46 -10.49 -18.97
C SER A 235 3.73 -10.40 -17.47
N ALA A 236 2.78 -9.88 -16.70
CA ALA A 236 2.89 -9.72 -15.25
C ALA A 236 1.71 -10.37 -14.54
N TYR A 237 2.00 -11.26 -13.60
CA TYR A 237 1.03 -11.98 -12.78
C TYR A 237 1.22 -11.58 -11.32
N PHE A 238 0.13 -11.30 -10.64
CA PHE A 238 0.14 -11.08 -9.20
C PHE A 238 -0.76 -12.10 -8.52
N TYR A 239 -0.22 -12.83 -7.55
CA TYR A 239 -0.88 -13.95 -6.88
C TYR A 239 -1.13 -13.59 -5.42
N ASN A 240 -2.41 -13.63 -5.04
CA ASN A 240 -2.78 -13.78 -3.63
C ASN A 240 -2.53 -15.22 -3.21
N SER A 241 -1.97 -15.43 -2.02
CA SER A 241 -1.75 -16.77 -1.47
C SER A 241 -2.56 -17.00 -0.20
N TYR A 242 -3.09 -18.21 -0.08
CA TYR A 242 -3.95 -18.63 1.03
C TYR A 242 -3.39 -19.90 1.65
N GLN A 243 -3.39 -19.96 2.98
CA GLN A 243 -2.98 -21.17 3.69
C GLN A 243 -4.06 -22.26 3.62
N ASN A 244 -5.32 -21.84 3.64
CA ASN A 244 -6.48 -22.69 3.47
C ASN A 244 -7.51 -21.94 2.60
N ASN A 245 -8.47 -22.67 2.04
CA ASN A 245 -9.47 -22.08 1.17
C ASN A 245 -10.64 -21.42 1.93
N SER A 246 -10.66 -21.35 3.28
CA SER A 246 -11.82 -20.80 4.00
C SER A 246 -12.00 -19.31 3.72
N VAL A 247 -10.90 -18.55 3.74
CA VAL A 247 -10.88 -17.13 3.41
C VAL A 247 -11.34 -16.88 1.97
N LEU A 248 -10.80 -17.64 1.01
CA LEU A 248 -11.21 -17.54 -0.39
C LEU A 248 -12.70 -17.86 -0.57
N ASN A 249 -13.18 -18.93 0.08
CA ASN A 249 -14.58 -19.30 0.07
C ASN A 249 -15.47 -18.19 0.65
N GLN A 250 -15.01 -17.48 1.69
CA GLN A 250 -15.73 -16.36 2.26
C GLN A 250 -15.86 -15.20 1.26
N PHE A 251 -14.79 -14.85 0.54
CA PHE A 251 -14.86 -13.84 -0.54
C PHE A 251 -15.84 -14.25 -1.64
N VAL A 252 -15.78 -15.51 -2.07
CA VAL A 252 -16.71 -16.05 -3.07
C VAL A 252 -18.16 -16.00 -2.58
N MET A 253 -18.40 -16.32 -1.30
CA MET A 253 -19.73 -16.29 -0.69
C MET A 253 -20.29 -14.87 -0.63
N ILE A 254 -19.50 -13.92 -0.14
CA ILE A 254 -19.88 -12.49 -0.10
C ILE A 254 -20.28 -12.02 -1.51
N LYS A 255 -19.48 -12.38 -2.53
CA LYS A 255 -19.76 -12.05 -3.94
C LYS A 255 -21.05 -12.71 -4.46
N ALA A 256 -21.19 -14.01 -4.25
CA ALA A 256 -22.31 -14.80 -4.79
C ALA A 256 -23.66 -14.44 -4.15
N LEU A 257 -23.68 -14.21 -2.84
CA LEU A 257 -24.87 -13.82 -2.10
C LEU A 257 -25.12 -12.30 -2.11
N GLN A 258 -24.21 -11.53 -2.69
CA GLN A 258 -24.26 -10.07 -2.75
C GLN A 258 -24.41 -9.43 -1.35
N GLN A 259 -23.66 -9.91 -0.36
CA GLN A 259 -23.70 -9.45 1.04
C GLN A 259 -22.97 -8.11 1.25
N TYR A 260 -23.29 -7.13 0.42
CA TYR A 260 -22.65 -5.81 0.39
C TYR A 260 -23.59 -4.73 -0.15
N LYS A 261 -24.89 -4.98 -0.29
CA LYS A 261 -25.83 -4.00 -0.86
C LYS A 261 -26.23 -2.92 0.13
N THR A 262 -26.21 -3.23 1.42
CA THR A 262 -26.49 -2.27 2.49
C THR A 262 -25.26 -2.05 3.38
N GLU A 263 -25.24 -0.93 4.10
CA GLU A 263 -24.17 -0.63 5.06
C GLU A 263 -24.12 -1.66 6.20
N GLU A 264 -25.26 -2.18 6.64
CA GLU A 264 -25.35 -3.24 7.63
C GLU A 264 -24.72 -4.54 7.11
N GLU A 265 -25.01 -4.91 5.86
CA GLU A 265 -24.43 -6.08 5.21
C GLU A 265 -22.91 -5.94 5.06
N LYS A 266 -22.42 -4.79 4.58
CA LYS A 266 -20.98 -4.53 4.44
C LYS A 266 -20.25 -4.69 5.77
N LYS A 267 -20.79 -4.10 6.85
CA LYS A 267 -20.21 -4.21 8.20
C LYS A 267 -20.26 -5.64 8.73
N ALA A 268 -21.32 -6.39 8.47
CA ALA A 268 -21.43 -7.79 8.88
C ALA A 268 -20.40 -8.66 8.13
N SER A 269 -20.31 -8.52 6.81
CA SER A 269 -19.32 -9.20 5.97
C SER A 269 -17.88 -8.86 6.39
N ALA A 270 -17.60 -7.60 6.70
CA ALA A 270 -16.28 -7.17 7.18
C ALA A 270 -15.90 -7.85 8.51
N LYS A 271 -16.83 -7.96 9.46
CA LYS A 271 -16.60 -8.68 10.73
C LYS A 271 -16.29 -10.15 10.51
N LEU A 272 -17.05 -10.81 9.64
CA LEU A 272 -16.81 -12.23 9.29
C LEU A 272 -15.41 -12.43 8.68
N LEU A 273 -14.96 -11.51 7.83
CA LEU A 273 -13.60 -11.56 7.29
C LEU A 273 -12.54 -11.42 8.40
N VAL A 274 -12.71 -10.44 9.31
CA VAL A 274 -11.79 -10.26 10.45
C VAL A 274 -11.69 -11.55 11.28
N GLU A 275 -12.82 -12.19 11.59
CA GLU A 275 -12.86 -13.45 12.35
C GLU A 275 -12.09 -14.58 11.63
N GLN A 276 -12.26 -14.73 10.31
CA GLN A 276 -11.57 -15.75 9.52
C GLN A 276 -10.06 -15.52 9.44
N PHE A 277 -9.62 -14.27 9.30
CA PHE A 277 -8.19 -13.93 9.25
C PHE A 277 -7.50 -14.00 10.63
N SER A 278 -8.24 -13.77 11.71
CA SER A 278 -7.72 -13.84 13.08
C SER A 278 -7.38 -15.28 13.52
N ALA A 279 -7.79 -16.29 12.76
CA ALA A 279 -7.43 -17.69 12.98
C ALA A 279 -5.95 -17.94 12.60
N LYS A 280 -5.02 -17.36 13.36
CA LYS A 280 -3.58 -17.47 13.13
C LYS A 280 -3.10 -18.91 13.23
N LYS A 281 -2.08 -19.24 12.44
CA LYS A 281 -1.40 -20.53 12.58
C LYS A 281 -0.60 -20.51 13.88
N GLN A 282 -0.89 -21.44 14.78
CA GLN A 282 -0.11 -21.60 16.00
C GLN A 282 1.38 -21.85 15.66
N GLY A 283 2.26 -21.13 16.36
CA GLY A 283 3.71 -21.28 16.22
C GLY A 283 4.34 -20.59 15.01
N VAL A 284 3.59 -19.79 14.24
CA VAL A 284 4.16 -18.90 13.21
C VAL A 284 3.97 -17.47 13.66
N GLU A 285 5.06 -16.70 13.69
CA GLU A 285 5.02 -15.27 13.95
C GLU A 285 4.44 -14.51 12.76
N ASP A 286 3.91 -13.32 13.01
CA ASP A 286 3.39 -12.47 11.94
C ASP A 286 4.53 -12.09 10.98
N PHE A 287 4.22 -12.11 9.69
CA PHE A 287 5.17 -11.80 8.63
C PHE A 287 4.43 -11.25 7.41
N THR A 288 5.18 -10.51 6.60
CA THR A 288 4.73 -10.01 5.30
C THR A 288 5.81 -10.34 4.27
N MET A 289 5.43 -11.02 3.20
CA MET A 289 6.35 -11.51 2.17
C MET A 289 5.85 -11.17 0.77
N PHE A 290 6.78 -10.68 -0.04
CA PHE A 290 6.65 -10.73 -1.48
C PHE A 290 7.73 -11.64 -2.07
N HIS A 291 7.32 -12.65 -2.81
CA HIS A 291 8.23 -13.51 -3.56
C HIS A 291 8.04 -13.23 -5.05
N LEU A 292 9.13 -12.93 -5.75
CA LEU A 292 9.11 -12.49 -7.14
C LEU A 292 9.99 -13.40 -7.99
N ILE A 293 9.44 -13.81 -9.14
CA ILE A 293 10.16 -14.54 -10.18
C ILE A 293 10.03 -13.73 -11.45
N ALA A 294 11.15 -13.46 -12.11
CA ALA A 294 11.15 -12.77 -13.39
C ALA A 294 12.10 -13.43 -14.38
N THR A 295 11.74 -13.36 -15.67
CA THR A 295 12.66 -13.63 -16.77
C THR A 295 12.73 -12.44 -17.69
N GLY A 296 13.93 -12.19 -18.20
CA GLY A 296 14.23 -10.95 -18.88
C GLY A 296 15.62 -10.92 -19.48
N ASN A 297 15.97 -9.78 -20.06
CA ASN A 297 17.30 -9.53 -20.60
C ASN A 297 18.11 -8.62 -19.66
N ARG A 298 19.41 -8.90 -19.50
CA ARG A 298 20.39 -8.01 -18.86
C ARG A 298 21.71 -8.14 -19.61
N ASN A 299 22.31 -7.03 -20.05
CA ASN A 299 23.56 -7.03 -20.82
C ASN A 299 23.52 -7.99 -22.04
N GLY A 300 22.39 -8.05 -22.74
CA GLY A 300 22.20 -8.92 -23.92
C GLY A 300 22.08 -10.42 -23.61
N LYS A 301 21.98 -10.83 -22.35
CA LYS A 301 21.82 -12.22 -21.92
C LYS A 301 20.45 -12.46 -21.33
N LYS A 302 19.91 -13.66 -21.55
CA LYS A 302 18.65 -14.08 -20.94
C LYS A 302 18.89 -14.48 -19.49
N MET A 303 18.13 -13.91 -18.59
CA MET A 303 18.28 -14.09 -17.16
C MET A 303 16.99 -14.62 -16.55
N ARG A 304 17.13 -15.43 -15.49
CA ARG A 304 16.08 -15.74 -14.54
C ARG A 304 16.46 -15.15 -13.19
N LEU A 305 15.53 -14.39 -12.63
CA LEU A 305 15.64 -13.70 -11.36
C LEU A 305 14.64 -14.32 -10.38
N VAL A 306 15.10 -14.57 -9.16
CA VAL A 306 14.26 -14.93 -8.03
C VAL A 306 14.62 -14.02 -6.86
N SER A 307 13.65 -13.28 -6.35
CA SER A 307 13.86 -12.35 -5.24
C SER A 307 12.76 -12.47 -4.21
N THR A 308 13.13 -12.44 -2.93
CA THR A 308 12.17 -12.48 -1.82
C THR A 308 12.41 -11.29 -0.92
N LEU A 309 11.37 -10.50 -0.73
CA LEU A 309 11.27 -9.46 0.28
C LEU A 309 10.50 -10.03 1.47
N LEU A 310 11.10 -10.01 2.65
CA LEU A 310 10.51 -10.51 3.89
C LEU A 310 10.60 -9.45 4.99
N TYR A 311 9.46 -9.14 5.60
CA TYR A 311 9.35 -8.36 6.81
C TYR A 311 8.80 -9.24 7.94
N ARG A 312 9.45 -9.23 9.10
CA ARG A 312 9.06 -9.98 10.30
C ARG A 312 8.05 -9.20 11.14
N GLY A 313 6.88 -8.99 10.56
CA GLY A 313 5.73 -8.40 11.20
C GLY A 313 4.54 -8.34 10.25
N ASP A 314 3.40 -7.90 10.78
CA ASP A 314 2.18 -7.79 9.98
C ASP A 314 2.20 -6.60 9.02
N TRP A 315 1.35 -6.69 7.99
CA TRP A 315 1.26 -5.72 6.92
C TRP A 315 0.74 -4.35 7.37
N ASN A 316 0.03 -4.23 8.50
CA ASN A 316 -0.44 -2.94 8.98
C ASN A 316 0.76 -2.11 9.46
N ARG A 317 1.67 -2.74 10.21
CA ARG A 317 2.89 -2.06 10.66
C ARG A 317 3.77 -1.66 9.49
N LEU A 318 4.00 -2.58 8.56
CA LEU A 318 4.77 -2.30 7.35
C LEU A 318 4.15 -1.19 6.50
N SER A 319 2.81 -1.12 6.41
CA SER A 319 2.13 -0.02 5.70
C SER A 319 2.41 1.34 6.33
N GLY A 320 2.46 1.42 7.67
CA GLY A 320 2.83 2.65 8.36
C GLY A 320 4.30 3.05 8.11
N ILE A 321 5.20 2.07 8.12
CA ILE A 321 6.62 2.29 7.80
C ILE A 321 6.78 2.82 6.37
N ILE A 322 6.09 2.23 5.40
CA ILE A 322 6.11 2.68 3.99
C ILE A 322 5.59 4.11 3.89
N ALA A 323 4.44 4.41 4.47
CA ALA A 323 3.82 5.73 4.42
C ALA A 323 4.72 6.82 5.03
N GLY A 324 5.30 6.57 6.20
CA GLY A 324 6.26 7.47 6.85
C GLY A 324 7.53 7.64 6.01
N THR A 325 8.04 6.56 5.41
CA THR A 325 9.22 6.61 4.55
C THR A 325 8.96 7.39 3.26
N VAL A 326 7.77 7.24 2.66
CA VAL A 326 7.36 8.02 1.48
C VAL A 326 7.30 9.51 1.82
N ALA A 327 6.68 9.89 2.93
CA ALA A 327 6.64 11.29 3.36
C ALA A 327 8.04 11.85 3.66
N ARG A 328 8.94 11.05 4.26
CA ARG A 328 10.36 11.40 4.41
C ARG A 328 11.01 11.68 3.05
N LEU A 329 10.80 10.81 2.07
CA LEU A 329 11.36 11.00 0.73
C LEU A 329 10.82 12.25 0.03
N ILE A 330 9.54 12.59 0.20
CA ILE A 330 8.98 13.86 -0.29
C ILE A 330 9.67 15.05 0.37
N ALA A 331 9.85 15.03 1.70
CA ALA A 331 10.51 16.11 2.43
C ALA A 331 11.99 16.29 2.05
N GLU A 332 12.64 15.20 1.64
CA GLU A 332 14.04 15.18 1.21
C GLU A 332 14.24 15.57 -0.26
N ASP A 333 13.26 15.28 -1.10
CA ASP A 333 13.38 15.48 -2.54
C ASP A 333 13.29 16.98 -2.89
N ARG A 334 14.19 17.40 -3.78
CA ARG A 334 14.21 18.75 -4.35
C ARG A 334 13.71 18.77 -5.80
N SER A 335 13.21 17.64 -6.29
CA SER A 335 12.56 17.56 -7.60
C SER A 335 11.35 18.50 -7.66
N LYS A 336 10.99 18.91 -8.88
CA LYS A 336 9.81 19.75 -9.15
C LYS A 336 8.62 18.91 -9.62
N GLU A 337 8.64 17.61 -9.36
CA GLU A 337 7.54 16.75 -9.78
C GLU A 337 6.28 17.10 -9.00
N SER A 338 5.18 17.25 -9.74
CA SER A 338 3.88 17.63 -9.19
C SER A 338 2.76 16.94 -9.96
N GLY A 339 1.65 16.70 -9.25
CA GLY A 339 0.53 15.91 -9.71
C GLY A 339 0.16 14.80 -8.73
N CYS A 340 -0.92 14.10 -9.08
CA CYS A 340 -1.35 12.87 -8.43
C CYS A 340 -0.84 11.64 -9.17
N PHE A 341 -0.29 10.69 -8.42
CA PHE A 341 0.33 9.46 -8.91
C PHE A 341 0.04 8.30 -7.95
N PHE A 342 0.03 7.07 -8.47
CA PHE A 342 0.28 5.93 -7.60
C PHE A 342 1.72 6.01 -7.07
N VAL A 343 1.97 5.52 -5.85
CA VAL A 343 3.29 5.62 -5.23
C VAL A 343 4.41 5.05 -6.11
N SER A 344 4.13 3.99 -6.88
CA SER A 344 5.09 3.36 -7.79
C SER A 344 5.50 4.22 -8.99
N GLU A 345 4.72 5.26 -9.29
CA GLU A 345 4.99 6.18 -10.39
C GLU A 345 5.68 7.46 -9.91
N GLY A 346 5.33 7.93 -8.71
CA GLY A 346 5.79 9.22 -8.17
C GLY A 346 6.95 9.14 -7.18
N VAL A 347 7.45 7.94 -6.85
CA VAL A 347 8.65 7.74 -6.01
C VAL A 347 9.59 6.76 -6.68
N SER A 348 10.89 7.06 -6.62
CA SER A 348 11.92 6.10 -7.04
C SER A 348 11.84 4.83 -6.19
N ALA A 349 11.49 3.70 -6.83
CA ALA A 349 11.41 2.40 -6.18
C ALA A 349 12.77 2.02 -5.56
N THR A 350 13.87 2.37 -6.23
CA THR A 350 15.25 2.25 -5.73
C THR A 350 15.47 2.97 -4.39
N ARG A 351 15.06 4.25 -4.28
CA ARG A 351 15.21 5.01 -3.03
C ARG A 351 14.31 4.45 -1.92
N LEU A 352 13.07 4.08 -2.24
CA LEU A 352 12.13 3.55 -1.24
C LEU A 352 12.58 2.18 -0.72
N ILE A 353 12.91 1.22 -1.58
CA ILE A 353 13.43 -0.08 -1.13
C ILE A 353 14.73 0.08 -0.35
N GLY A 354 15.64 0.96 -0.78
CA GLY A 354 16.87 1.28 -0.04
C GLY A 354 16.57 1.77 1.38
N ALA A 355 15.67 2.74 1.51
CA ALA A 355 15.24 3.29 2.79
C ALA A 355 14.52 2.28 3.70
N LEU A 356 13.77 1.34 3.14
CA LEU A 356 13.08 0.31 3.92
C LEU A 356 14.04 -0.78 4.44
N ARG A 357 15.11 -1.07 3.70
CA ARG A 357 16.16 -2.02 4.11
C ARG A 357 16.96 -1.54 5.32
N GLU A 358 17.04 -0.24 5.55
CA GLU A 358 17.67 0.35 6.74
C GLU A 358 16.89 0.08 8.03
N GLN A 359 15.61 -0.31 7.91
CA GLN A 359 14.70 -0.41 9.05
C GLN A 359 14.49 -1.87 9.44
N THR A 360 13.88 -2.66 8.53
CA THR A 360 13.27 -3.93 8.94
C THR A 360 13.06 -4.96 7.82
N ILE A 361 13.42 -4.64 6.57
CA ILE A 361 13.14 -5.52 5.42
C ILE A 361 14.37 -6.34 5.01
N ASP A 362 14.22 -7.66 5.05
CA ASP A 362 15.18 -8.60 4.48
C ASP A 362 14.90 -8.77 2.98
N LEU A 363 15.92 -8.55 2.15
CA LEU A 363 15.85 -8.76 0.71
C LEU A 363 16.87 -9.81 0.29
N THR A 364 16.39 -10.89 -0.31
CA THR A 364 17.22 -11.93 -0.92
C THR A 364 17.06 -11.92 -2.43
N HIS A 365 18.14 -12.18 -3.14
CA HIS A 365 18.18 -12.06 -4.59
C HIS A 365 19.08 -13.13 -5.21
N SER A 366 18.60 -13.77 -6.26
CA SER A 366 19.35 -14.72 -7.07
C SER A 366 19.09 -14.43 -8.54
N LEU A 367 20.16 -14.29 -9.31
CA LEU A 367 20.12 -14.00 -10.73
C LEU A 367 21.01 -14.99 -11.46
N ILE A 368 20.42 -15.77 -12.37
CA ILE A 368 21.12 -16.79 -13.14
C ILE A 368 20.89 -16.59 -14.64
N GLU A 369 21.94 -16.78 -15.43
CA GLU A 369 21.84 -16.82 -16.89
C GLU A 369 21.11 -18.10 -17.30
N ILE A 370 20.15 -17.99 -18.20
CA ILE A 370 19.40 -19.11 -18.76
C ILE A 370 19.68 -19.22 -20.27
N LYS A 371 19.62 -20.46 -20.76
CA LYS A 371 19.89 -20.78 -22.17
C LYS A 371 18.73 -20.43 -23.10
#